data_AF-L0RG36-F1
#
_entry.id   AF-L0RG36-F1
#
_cell.length_a   1.000
_cell.length_b   1.000
_cell.length_c   1.000
_cell.angle_alpha   90.00
_cell.angle_beta   90.00
_cell.angle_gamma   90.00
#
_symmetry.space_group_name_H-M   'P 1'
#
loop_
_entity.id
_entity.type
_entity.pdbx_description
1 polymer ?
#
loop_
_entity_poly.entity_id
_entity_poly.type
_entity_poly.pdbx_seq_one_letter_code
_entity_poly.pdbx_strand_id
1 'polypeptide(L)'
;MFGWINGLIFNAKERIRIAKEINPRNFRSMARELSELADACSQVCSPESELLHKVERIKGEMVQLTELTRQPEFRKLSVQRKMELRQSLIQSKEQILESMQAAPSPTKLIQ
;
A
#
# COMPACT_ATOMS: atom_id res chain seq x y z
N MET A 1 18.83 -37.83 -11.76
CA MET A 1 17.69 -37.49 -12.66
C MET A 1 16.50 -36.85 -11.91
N PHE A 2 16.70 -36.07 -10.83
CA PHE A 2 15.60 -35.45 -10.05
C PHE A 2 15.60 -33.91 -10.07
N GLY A 3 16.62 -33.27 -10.65
CA GLY A 3 16.74 -31.80 -10.69
C GLY A 3 15.64 -31.08 -11.48
N TRP A 4 15.19 -31.68 -12.59
CA TRP A 4 14.08 -31.16 -13.42
C TRP A 4 12.73 -31.11 -12.68
N ILE A 5 12.44 -32.09 -11.80
CA ILE A 5 11.20 -32.15 -11.01
C ILE A 5 11.21 -31.05 -9.93
N ASN A 6 12.35 -30.83 -9.29
CA ASN A 6 12.52 -29.76 -8.30
C ASN A 6 12.30 -28.38 -8.92
N GLY A 7 12.77 -28.16 -10.15
CA GLY A 7 12.56 -26.90 -10.88
C GLY A 7 11.07 -26.63 -11.18
N LEU A 8 10.31 -27.66 -11.54
CA LEU A 8 8.86 -27.53 -11.79
C LEU A 8 8.09 -27.16 -10.51
N ILE A 9 8.41 -27.81 -9.40
CA ILE A 9 7.78 -27.54 -8.09
C ILE A 9 8.12 -26.12 -7.62
N PHE A 10 9.37 -25.69 -7.79
CA PHE A 10 9.82 -24.34 -7.45
C PHE A 10 9.04 -23.28 -8.25
N ASN A 11 8.96 -23.46 -9.57
CA ASN A 11 8.23 -22.55 -10.45
C ASN A 11 6.73 -22.48 -10.12
N ALA A 12 6.12 -23.60 -9.73
CA ALA A 12 4.72 -23.63 -9.32
C ALA A 12 4.50 -22.88 -7.99
N LYS A 13 5.37 -23.08 -7.00
CA LYS A 13 5.31 -22.34 -5.73
C LYS A 13 5.42 -20.84 -5.95
N GLU A 14 6.34 -20.42 -6.82
CA GLU A 14 6.54 -19.01 -7.13
C GLU A 14 5.30 -18.38 -7.80
N ARG A 15 4.69 -19.09 -8.76
CA ARG A 15 3.43 -18.65 -9.39
C ARG A 15 2.30 -18.51 -8.38
N ILE A 16 2.17 -19.47 -7.45
CA ILE A 16 1.15 -19.41 -6.39
C ILE A 16 1.42 -18.21 -5.46
N ARG A 17 2.69 -17.96 -5.10
CA ARG A 17 3.08 -16.82 -4.27
C ARG A 17 2.68 -15.50 -4.93
N ILE A 18 3.09 -15.29 -6.18
CA ILE A 18 2.76 -14.09 -6.94
C ILE A 18 1.24 -13.92 -7.07
N ALA A 19 0.51 -15.00 -7.39
CA ALA A 19 -0.95 -14.97 -7.49
C ALA A 19 -1.63 -14.55 -6.18
N LYS A 20 -1.09 -14.97 -5.03
CA LYS A 20 -1.55 -14.50 -3.72
C LYS A 20 -1.24 -13.01 -3.56
N GLU A 21 -0.01 -12.58 -3.81
CA GLU A 21 0.43 -11.18 -3.64
C GLU A 21 -0.39 -10.19 -4.48
N ILE A 22 -0.74 -10.56 -5.72
CA ILE A 22 -1.52 -9.72 -6.64
C ILE A 22 -3.04 -9.91 -6.53
N ASN A 23 -3.53 -10.60 -5.49
CA ASN A 23 -4.95 -10.81 -5.30
C ASN A 23 -5.65 -9.46 -5.02
N PRO A 24 -6.78 -9.13 -5.69
CA PRO A 24 -7.51 -7.88 -5.45
C PRO A 24 -7.89 -7.63 -3.98
N ARG A 25 -8.11 -8.70 -3.19
CA ARG A 25 -8.36 -8.58 -1.75
C ARG A 25 -7.17 -7.99 -1.00
N ASN A 26 -5.95 -8.34 -1.38
CA ASN A 26 -4.74 -7.81 -0.76
C ASN A 26 -4.56 -6.33 -1.06
N PHE A 27 -4.88 -5.88 -2.28
CA PHE A 27 -4.88 -4.45 -2.61
C PHE A 27 -5.86 -3.66 -1.75
N ARG A 28 -7.07 -4.19 -1.51
CA ARG A 28 -8.03 -3.56 -0.60
C ARG A 28 -7.54 -3.53 0.85
N SER A 29 -6.89 -4.58 1.31
CA SER A 29 -6.28 -4.61 2.65
C SER A 29 -5.21 -3.53 2.78
N MET A 30 -4.28 -3.46 1.81
CA MET A 30 -3.23 -2.43 1.80
C MET A 30 -3.82 -1.02 1.71
N ALA A 31 -4.81 -0.81 0.84
CA ALA A 31 -5.46 0.50 0.70
C ALA A 31 -6.14 0.95 2.00
N ARG A 32 -6.77 0.02 2.72
CA ARG A 32 -7.32 0.28 4.06
C ARG A 32 -6.23 0.66 5.06
N GLU A 33 -5.18 -0.15 5.17
CA GLU A 33 -4.05 0.14 6.07
C GLU A 33 -3.44 1.53 5.81
N LEU A 34 -3.23 1.89 4.53
CA LEU A 34 -2.71 3.20 4.17
C LEU A 34 -3.68 4.33 4.54
N SER A 35 -4.99 4.11 4.37
CA SER A 35 -6.01 5.10 4.75
C SER A 35 -6.01 5.31 6.27
N GLU A 36 -5.95 4.24 7.05
CA GLU A 36 -5.88 4.29 8.52
C GLU A 36 -4.60 5.01 9.00
N LEU A 37 -3.46 4.76 8.35
CA LEU A 37 -2.20 5.47 8.65
C LEU A 37 -2.29 6.96 8.28
N ALA A 38 -2.86 7.27 7.12
CA ALA A 38 -3.07 8.65 6.69
C ALA A 38 -4.03 9.39 7.64
N ASP A 39 -5.09 8.73 8.12
CA ASP A 39 -6.00 9.27 9.13
C ASP A 39 -5.27 9.54 10.44
N ALA A 40 -4.49 8.59 10.95
CA ALA A 40 -3.70 8.79 12.16
C ALA A 40 -2.69 9.94 12.01
N CYS A 41 -2.04 10.05 10.85
CA CYS A 41 -1.13 11.15 10.54
C CYS A 41 -1.87 12.50 10.51
N SER A 42 -3.07 12.57 9.91
CA SER A 42 -3.86 13.80 9.83
C SER A 42 -4.22 14.38 11.20
N GLN A 43 -4.41 13.53 12.22
CA GLN A 43 -4.77 13.94 13.57
C GLN A 43 -3.63 14.63 14.34
N VAL A 44 -2.38 14.39 13.93
CA VAL A 44 -1.19 14.98 14.58
C VAL A 44 -0.56 16.12 13.77
N CYS A 45 -1.05 16.35 12.56
CA CYS A 45 -0.56 17.41 11.67
C CYS A 45 -1.22 18.75 11.96
N SER A 46 -0.48 19.84 11.75
CA SER A 46 -1.07 21.18 11.73
C SER A 46 -2.02 21.36 10.54
N PRO A 47 -3.15 22.10 10.71
CA PRO A 47 -4.18 22.27 9.68
C PRO A 47 -3.71 22.84 8.33
N GLU A 48 -2.57 23.56 8.31
CA GLU A 48 -2.02 24.19 7.10
C GLU A 48 -0.74 23.50 6.59
N SER A 49 -0.43 22.31 7.11
CA SER A 49 0.77 21.61 6.68
C SER A 49 0.63 21.00 5.29
N GLU A 50 1.68 21.09 4.46
CA GLU A 50 1.77 20.36 3.19
C GLU A 50 1.57 18.84 3.39
N LEU A 51 1.96 18.33 4.56
CA LEU A 51 1.76 16.96 4.96
C LEU A 51 0.28 16.59 5.02
N LEU A 52 -0.59 17.46 5.58
CA LEU A 52 -2.03 17.24 5.62
C LEU A 52 -2.63 17.09 4.22
N HIS A 53 -2.25 17.97 3.29
CA HIS A 53 -2.70 17.87 1.90
C HIS A 53 -2.23 16.58 1.23
N LYS A 54 -1.00 16.15 1.51
CA LYS A 54 -0.45 14.90 0.99
C LYS A 54 -1.22 13.68 1.51
N VAL A 55 -1.54 13.61 2.80
CA VAL A 55 -2.27 12.46 3.38
C VAL A 55 -3.72 12.41 2.93
N GLU A 56 -4.39 13.56 2.77
CA GLU A 56 -5.75 13.59 2.22
C GLU A 56 -5.80 13.14 0.76
N ARG A 57 -4.79 13.51 -0.06
CA ARG A 57 -4.67 12.99 -1.42
C ARG A 57 -4.52 11.47 -1.43
N ILE A 58 -3.65 10.93 -0.56
CA ILE A 58 -3.44 9.48 -0.44
C ILE A 58 -4.76 8.78 -0.07
N LYS A 59 -5.53 9.31 0.88
CA LYS A 59 -6.86 8.77 1.23
C LYS A 59 -7.79 8.71 0.01
N GLY A 60 -7.85 9.78 -0.78
CA GLY A 60 -8.61 9.80 -2.04
C GLY A 60 -8.15 8.73 -3.04
N GLU A 61 -6.84 8.58 -3.23
CA GLU A 61 -6.25 7.55 -4.08
C GLU A 61 -6.57 6.12 -3.58
N MET A 62 -6.58 5.89 -2.27
CA MET A 62 -6.91 4.58 -1.68
C MET A 62 -8.38 4.20 -1.86
N VAL A 63 -9.29 5.18 -1.81
CA VAL A 63 -10.71 5.00 -2.15
C VAL A 63 -10.85 4.60 -3.62
N GLN A 64 -10.19 5.33 -4.53
CA GLN A 64 -10.23 5.04 -5.97
C GLN A 64 -9.64 3.66 -6.27
N LEU A 65 -8.53 3.29 -5.64
CA LEU A 65 -7.92 1.97 -5.78
C LEU A 65 -8.87 0.87 -5.28
N THR A 66 -9.50 1.08 -4.12
CA THR A 66 -10.47 0.12 -3.58
C THR A 66 -11.60 -0.14 -4.56
N GLU A 67 -12.12 0.91 -5.19
CA GLU A 67 -13.18 0.77 -6.20
C GLU A 67 -12.66 0.09 -7.47
N LEU A 68 -11.48 0.48 -7.97
CA LEU A 68 -10.84 -0.16 -9.11
C LEU A 68 -10.70 -1.68 -8.91
N THR A 69 -10.29 -2.13 -7.71
CA THR A 69 -10.11 -3.58 -7.43
C THR A 69 -11.41 -4.40 -7.45
N ARG A 70 -12.58 -3.74 -7.46
CA ARG A 70 -13.89 -4.39 -7.61
C ARG A 70 -14.25 -4.59 -9.08
N GLN A 71 -13.67 -3.80 -9.97
CA GLN A 71 -13.95 -3.81 -11.39
C GLN A 71 -13.31 -5.02 -12.10
N PRO A 72 -13.97 -5.61 -13.11
CA PRO A 72 -13.39 -6.66 -13.95
C PRO A 72 -12.07 -6.27 -14.62
N GLU A 73 -11.91 -4.99 -14.95
CA GLU A 73 -10.75 -4.38 -15.60
C GLU A 73 -9.48 -4.61 -14.77
N PHE A 74 -9.58 -4.49 -13.44
CA PHE A 74 -8.45 -4.74 -12.56
C PHE A 74 -7.95 -6.18 -12.65
N ARG A 75 -8.85 -7.16 -12.83
CA ARG A 75 -8.46 -8.57 -13.00
C ARG A 75 -7.70 -8.78 -14.30
N LYS A 76 -8.02 -8.02 -15.34
CA LYS A 76 -7.36 -8.05 -16.66
C LYS A 76 -5.98 -7.37 -16.67
N LEU A 77 -5.63 -6.59 -15.64
CA LEU A 77 -4.29 -6.01 -15.54
C LEU A 77 -3.22 -7.10 -15.54
N SER A 78 -2.10 -6.81 -16.23
CA SER A 78 -0.94 -7.70 -16.27
C SER A 78 -0.38 -7.92 -14.86
N VAL A 79 0.28 -9.07 -14.66
CA VAL A 79 0.96 -9.38 -13.40
C VAL A 79 1.95 -8.29 -13.03
N GLN A 80 2.76 -7.85 -14.00
CA GLN A 80 3.72 -6.77 -13.84
C GLN A 80 3.05 -5.50 -13.31
N ARG A 81 1.93 -5.07 -13.93
CA ARG A 81 1.24 -3.85 -13.52
C ARG A 81 0.69 -3.94 -12.09
N LYS A 82 0.20 -5.12 -11.69
CA LYS A 82 -0.23 -5.36 -10.31
C LYS A 82 0.96 -5.30 -9.34
N MET A 83 2.11 -5.87 -9.71
CA MET A 83 3.31 -5.80 -8.89
C MET A 83 3.83 -4.37 -8.72
N GLU A 84 3.86 -3.57 -9.80
CA GLU A 84 4.19 -2.15 -9.74
C GLU A 84 3.28 -1.41 -8.77
N LEU A 85 1.97 -1.60 -8.90
CA LEU A 85 0.98 -0.98 -8.03
C LEU A 85 1.19 -1.37 -6.56
N ARG A 86 1.49 -2.65 -6.29
CA ARG A 86 1.82 -3.13 -4.94
C ARG A 86 3.07 -2.43 -4.40
N GLN A 87 4.12 -2.30 -5.22
CA GLN A 87 5.35 -1.64 -4.81
C GLN A 87 5.12 -0.16 -4.50
N SER A 88 4.31 0.54 -5.31
CA SER A 88 3.92 1.93 -5.03
C SER A 88 3.20 2.06 -3.69
N LEU A 89 2.30 1.13 -3.35
CA LEU A 89 1.62 1.15 -2.04
C LEU A 89 2.58 0.97 -0.86
N ILE A 90 3.57 0.08 -1.00
CA ILE A 90 4.60 -0.13 0.02
C ILE A 90 5.41 1.15 0.22
N GLN A 91 5.85 1.79 -0.87
CA GLN A 91 6.59 3.05 -0.82
C GLN A 91 5.75 4.19 -0.21
N SER A 92 4.47 4.29 -0.56
CA SER A 92 3.57 5.28 0.04
C SER A 92 3.41 5.07 1.55
N LYS A 93 3.33 3.82 2.02
CA LYS A 93 3.29 3.48 3.45
C LYS A 93 4.56 3.95 4.17
N GLU A 94 5.73 3.65 3.61
CA GLU A 94 7.02 4.06 4.16
C GLU A 94 7.12 5.58 4.27
N GLN A 95 6.74 6.31 3.22
CA GLN A 95 6.75 7.77 3.22
C GLN A 95 5.83 8.40 4.28
N ILE A 96 4.65 7.82 4.54
CA ILE A 96 3.75 8.30 5.60
C ILE A 96 4.43 8.09 6.97
N LEU A 97 4.98 6.91 7.21
CA LEU A 97 5.63 6.58 8.48
C LEU A 97 6.86 7.47 8.75
N GLU A 98 7.68 7.72 7.73
CA GLU A 98 8.81 8.65 7.82
C GLU A 98 8.34 10.08 8.14
N SER A 99 7.27 10.53 7.49
CA SER A 99 6.71 11.87 7.72
C SER A 99 6.13 12.00 9.14
N MET A 100 5.51 10.95 9.68
CA MET A 100 5.02 10.92 11.06
C MET A 100 6.16 11.00 12.09
N GLN A 101 7.28 10.34 11.83
CA GLN A 101 8.45 10.39 12.73
C GLN A 101 9.16 11.75 12.68
N ALA A 102 9.13 12.43 11.53
CA ALA A 102 9.71 13.75 11.35
C ALA A 102 8.82 14.89 11.90
N ALA A 103 7.54 14.63 12.17
CA ALA A 103 6.64 15.63 12.73
C ALA A 103 7.09 16.00 14.17
N PRO A 104 7.25 17.31 14.48
CA PRO A 104 7.68 17.73 15.81
C PRO A 104 6.66 17.26 16.86
N SER A 105 7.10 16.53 17.88
CA SER A 105 6.20 16.02 18.91
C SER A 105 5.44 17.18 19.59
N PRO A 106 4.16 17.01 19.98
CA PRO A 106 3.41 18.00 20.76
C PRO A 106 3.91 18.20 22.20
N THR A 107 5.17 17.88 22.51
CA THR A 107 5.74 18.01 23.85
C THR A 107 6.28 19.43 24.06
N LYS A 108 5.40 20.44 24.03
CA LYS A 108 5.68 21.80 24.51
C LYS A 108 4.44 22.41 25.18
N LEU A 109 3.83 21.71 26.13
CA LEU A 109 2.85 22.30 27.08
C LEU A 109 2.95 21.65 28.47
N ILE A 110 4.17 21.47 28.98
CA ILE A 110 4.40 21.36 30.43
C ILE A 110 5.49 22.38 30.74
N GLN A 111 5.07 23.59 31.10
CA GLN A 111 5.89 24.62 31.74
C GLN A 111 5.50 24.69 33.20
#